data_AF-F4A168-F1
#
_entry.id   AF-F4A168-F1
#
_cell.length_a   1.000
_cell.length_b   1.000
_cell.length_c   1.000
_cell.angle_alpha   90.00
_cell.angle_beta   90.00
_cell.angle_gamma   90.00
#
_symmetry.space_group_name_H-M   'P 1'
#
loop_
_entity.id
_entity.type
_entity.pdbx_description
1 polymer ?
#
loop_
_entity_poly.entity_id
_entity_poly.type
_entity_poly.pdbx_seq_one_letter_code
_entity_poly.pdbx_strand_id
1 'polypeptide(L)'
;MNTLLYIIGAIIFIINLVTGFTTGSFGGFVISVANGILLAIIPFALAKILDKQDTIIYMLASEKHEKYPKEKKTCPRCGYEYDVDFSSCPHCGYRD
;
A
#
# COMPACT_ATOMS: atom_id res chain seq x y z
N MET A 1 1.60 -6.44 -4.39
CA MET A 1 1.48 -6.91 -2.99
C MET A 1 0.19 -7.71 -2.77
N ASN A 2 -0.91 -7.31 -3.41
CA ASN A 2 -2.23 -7.94 -3.25
C ASN A 2 -2.30 -9.36 -3.86
N THR A 3 -1.56 -9.61 -4.96
CA THR A 3 -1.35 -10.96 -5.52
C THR A 3 -0.78 -11.94 -4.51
N LEU A 4 0.08 -11.49 -3.59
CA LEU A 4 0.67 -12.34 -2.55
C LEU A 4 -0.40 -12.82 -1.56
N LEU A 5 -1.33 -11.93 -1.17
CA LEU A 5 -2.46 -12.29 -0.29
C LEU A 5 -3.39 -13.32 -0.95
N TYR A 6 -3.65 -13.19 -2.26
CA TYR A 6 -4.42 -14.19 -3.00
C TYR A 6 -3.72 -15.56 -3.02
N ILE A 7 -2.42 -15.59 -3.26
CA ILE A 7 -1.63 -16.82 -3.26
C ILE A 7 -1.64 -17.47 -1.88
N ILE A 8 -1.43 -16.70 -0.80
CA ILE A 8 -1.47 -17.20 0.58
C ILE A 8 -2.86 -17.79 0.90
N GLY A 9 -3.93 -17.07 0.58
CA GLY A 9 -5.30 -17.55 0.79
C GLY A 9 -5.59 -18.85 0.03
N ALA A 10 -5.14 -18.95 -1.23
CA ALA A 10 -5.30 -20.16 -2.04
C ALA A 10 -4.50 -21.35 -1.48
N ILE A 11 -3.26 -21.12 -1.04
CA ILE A 11 -2.42 -22.16 -0.42
C ILE A 11 -3.07 -22.69 0.85
N ILE A 12 -3.54 -21.81 1.74
CA ILE A 12 -4.23 -22.20 2.98
C ILE A 12 -5.46 -23.06 2.67
N PHE A 13 -6.25 -22.65 1.68
CA PHE A 13 -7.44 -23.42 1.27
C PHE A 13 -7.08 -24.81 0.72
N ILE A 14 -6.06 -24.89 -0.14
CA ILE A 14 -5.59 -26.16 -0.72
C ILE A 14 -5.04 -27.10 0.37
N ILE A 15 -4.26 -26.57 1.32
CA ILE A 15 -3.75 -27.37 2.44
C ILE A 15 -4.92 -27.98 3.23
N ASN A 16 -5.95 -27.20 3.55
CA ASN A 16 -7.11 -27.71 4.27
C ASN A 16 -7.91 -28.77 3.49
N LEU A 17 -8.01 -28.62 2.16
CA LEU A 17 -8.58 -29.64 1.29
C LEU A 17 -7.80 -30.96 1.38
N VAL A 18 -6.48 -30.90 1.23
CA VAL A 18 -5.60 -32.08 1.31
C VAL A 18 -5.72 -32.75 2.68
N THR A 19 -5.66 -31.98 3.77
CA THR A 19 -5.82 -32.49 5.14
C THR A 19 -7.18 -33.18 5.32
N GLY A 20 -8.25 -32.59 4.78
CA GLY A 20 -9.58 -33.19 4.79
C GLY A 20 -9.60 -34.57 4.10
N PHE A 21 -8.97 -34.69 2.92
CA PHE A 21 -8.86 -35.97 2.22
C PHE A 21 -8.02 -37.00 2.98
N THR A 22 -6.92 -36.58 3.62
CA THR A 22 -6.08 -37.49 4.42
C THR A 22 -6.75 -38.01 5.68
N THR A 23 -7.79 -37.32 6.18
CA THR A 23 -8.49 -37.73 7.39
C THR A 23 -9.30 -39.02 7.19
N GLY A 24 -9.63 -39.39 5.94
CA GLY A 24 -10.30 -40.65 5.61
C GLY A 24 -11.74 -40.78 6.14
N SER A 25 -12.28 -39.74 6.78
CA SER A 25 -13.65 -39.69 7.31
C SER A 25 -14.42 -38.51 6.73
N PHE A 26 -15.70 -38.73 6.45
CA PHE A 26 -16.57 -37.70 5.90
C PHE A 26 -16.73 -36.50 6.85
N GLY A 27 -16.90 -36.77 8.16
CA GLY A 27 -17.00 -35.71 9.17
C GLY A 27 -15.73 -34.87 9.26
N GLY A 28 -14.56 -35.50 9.26
CA GLY A 28 -13.27 -34.81 9.26
C GLY A 28 -13.09 -33.94 8.02
N PHE A 29 -13.43 -34.46 6.84
CA PHE A 29 -13.39 -33.69 5.60
C PHE A 29 -14.26 -32.44 5.66
N VAL A 30 -15.51 -32.55 6.11
CA VAL A 30 -16.44 -31.42 6.21
C VAL A 30 -15.90 -30.36 7.19
N ILE A 31 -15.37 -30.77 8.34
CA ILE A 31 -14.79 -29.86 9.33
C ILE A 31 -13.56 -29.14 8.77
N SER A 32 -12.64 -29.88 8.12
CA SER A 32 -11.44 -29.29 7.52
C SER A 32 -11.78 -28.30 6.41
N VAL A 33 -12.74 -28.61 5.54
CA VAL A 33 -13.17 -27.70 4.47
C VAL A 33 -13.85 -26.46 5.03
N ALA A 34 -14.77 -26.61 6.01
CA ALA A 34 -15.43 -25.47 6.64
C ALA A 34 -14.42 -24.53 7.31
N ASN A 35 -13.45 -25.09 8.04
CA ASN A 35 -12.40 -24.30 8.71
C ASN A 35 -11.46 -23.63 7.69
N GLY A 36 -11.09 -24.34 6.62
CA GLY A 36 -10.28 -23.80 5.53
C GLY A 36 -10.95 -22.62 4.83
N ILE A 37 -12.27 -22.70 4.58
CA ILE A 37 -13.04 -21.57 4.01
C ILE A 37 -13.05 -20.40 4.98
N LEU A 38 -13.36 -20.65 6.26
CA LEU A 38 -13.42 -19.62 7.29
C LEU A 38 -12.09 -18.84 7.38
N LEU A 39 -10.97 -19.57 7.32
CA LEU A 39 -9.63 -19.00 7.39
C LEU A 39 -9.23 -18.28 6.09
N ALA A 40 -9.66 -18.78 4.92
CA ALA A 40 -9.33 -18.19 3.62
C ALA A 40 -10.12 -16.91 3.29
N ILE A 41 -11.30 -16.70 3.90
CA ILE A 41 -12.11 -15.48 3.66
C ILE A 41 -11.34 -14.21 4.02
N ILE A 42 -10.57 -14.22 5.11
CA ILE A 42 -9.83 -13.04 5.61
C ILE A 42 -8.81 -12.53 4.57
N PRO A 43 -7.82 -13.33 4.11
CA PRO A 43 -6.84 -12.84 3.13
C PRO A 43 -7.49 -12.45 1.79
N PHE A 44 -8.53 -13.17 1.35
CA PHE A 44 -9.26 -12.82 0.12
C PHE A 44 -10.01 -11.49 0.24
N ALA A 45 -10.67 -11.24 1.37
CA ALA A 45 -11.36 -9.99 1.64
C ALA A 45 -10.36 -8.83 1.71
N LEU A 46 -9.24 -9.00 2.42
CA LEU A 46 -8.19 -8.00 2.50
C LEU A 46 -7.59 -7.68 1.13
N ALA A 47 -7.30 -8.70 0.31
CA ALA A 47 -6.79 -8.49 -1.05
C ALA A 47 -7.75 -7.65 -1.90
N LYS A 48 -9.06 -7.94 -1.83
CA LYS A 48 -10.10 -7.15 -2.54
C LYS A 48 -10.19 -5.70 -2.06
N ILE A 49 -10.03 -5.47 -0.76
CA ILE A 49 -10.09 -4.13 -0.15
C ILE A 49 -8.87 -3.30 -0.54
N LEU A 50 -7.68 -3.90 -0.61
CA LEU A 50 -6.45 -3.23 -1.00
C LEU A 50 -6.43 -2.90 -2.50
N ASP A 51 -6.88 -3.82 -3.36
CA ASP A 51 -6.99 -3.59 -4.81
C ASP A 51 -7.90 -2.39 -5.13
N LYS A 52 -8.95 -2.17 -4.32
CA LYS A 52 -9.85 -1.03 -4.47
C LYS A 52 -9.23 0.30 -4.02
N GLN A 53 -8.27 0.26 -3.09
CA GLN A 53 -7.62 1.47 -2.55
C GLN A 53 -6.44 1.92 -3.40
N ASP A 54 -5.71 1.00 -4.03
CA ASP A 54 -4.58 1.32 -4.91
C ASP A 54 -4.99 2.36 -5.97
N THR A 55 -6.14 2.18 -6.62
CA THR A 55 -6.65 3.10 -7.65
C THR A 55 -6.88 4.53 -7.13
N ILE A 56 -7.35 4.68 -5.90
CA ILE A 56 -7.59 6.00 -5.27
C ILE A 56 -6.26 6.68 -4.95
N ILE A 57 -5.28 5.91 -4.48
CA ILE A 57 -3.93 6.41 -4.19
C ILE A 57 -3.25 6.91 -5.47
N TYR A 58 -3.39 6.20 -6.59
CA TYR A 58 -2.84 6.65 -7.88
C TYR A 58 -3.44 7.98 -8.34
N MET A 59 -4.74 8.20 -8.13
CA MET A 59 -5.39 9.48 -8.47
C MET A 59 -4.90 10.62 -7.57
N LEU A 60 -4.80 10.39 -6.26
CA LEU A 60 -4.27 11.37 -5.30
C LEU A 60 -2.77 11.66 -5.50
N ALA A 61 -1.99 10.65 -5.90
CA ALA A 61 -0.58 10.81 -6.23
C ALA A 61 -0.40 11.66 -7.49
N SER A 62 -1.31 11.54 -8.46
CA SER A 62 -1.28 12.37 -9.67
C SER A 62 -1.62 13.85 -9.41
N GLU A 63 -2.54 14.14 -8.48
CA GLU A 63 -2.85 15.53 -8.09
C GLU A 63 -1.74 16.20 -7.27
N LYS A 64 -0.98 15.45 -6.46
CA LYS A 64 0.12 16.03 -5.65
C LYS A 64 1.37 16.42 -6.46
N HIS A 65 1.39 16.14 -7.76
CA HIS A 65 2.48 16.52 -8.66
C HIS A 65 2.27 17.86 -9.37
N GLU A 66 1.23 18.63 -9.05
CA GLU A 66 1.19 20.04 -9.43
C GLU A 66 1.98 20.85 -8.40
N LYS A 67 3.31 20.86 -8.59
CA LYS A 67 4.19 21.87 -8.00
C LYS A 67 3.60 23.24 -8.35
N TYR A 68 2.96 23.89 -7.38
CA TYR A 68 2.78 25.33 -7.43
C TYR A 68 4.13 25.94 -7.84
N PRO A 69 4.17 26.84 -8.85
CA PRO A 69 5.39 27.54 -9.17
C PRO A 69 5.77 28.33 -7.94
N LYS A 70 6.76 27.80 -7.19
CA LYS A 70 7.23 28.48 -6.00
C LYS A 70 7.97 29.71 -6.46
N GLU A 71 7.48 30.85 -6.01
CA GLU A 71 8.06 32.15 -6.31
C GLU A 71 9.53 32.13 -5.85
N LYS A 72 10.43 32.51 -6.74
CA LYS A 72 11.87 32.56 -6.42
C LYS A 72 12.24 33.98 -6.07
N LYS A 73 13.06 34.14 -5.03
CA LYS A 73 13.71 35.41 -4.69
C LYS A 73 15.22 35.30 -4.82
N THR A 74 15.84 36.40 -5.23
CA THR A 74 17.30 36.52 -5.30
C THR A 74 17.83 37.07 -3.98
N CYS A 75 18.82 36.41 -3.39
CA CYS A 75 19.48 36.90 -2.18
C CYS A 75 20.19 38.24 -2.45
N PRO A 76 19.91 39.32 -1.71
CA PRO A 76 20.59 40.60 -1.91
C PRO A 76 22.07 40.57 -1.47
N ARG A 77 22.46 39.60 -0.62
CA ARG A 77 23.84 39.47 -0.15
C ARG A 77 24.74 38.67 -1.09
N CYS A 78 24.26 37.55 -1.63
CA CYS A 78 25.10 36.62 -2.41
C CYS A 78 24.62 36.38 -3.84
N GLY A 79 23.49 36.97 -4.24
CA GLY A 79 22.93 36.79 -5.59
C GLY A 79 22.33 35.41 -5.86
N TYR A 80 22.33 34.50 -4.89
CA TYR A 80 21.76 33.17 -5.04
C TYR A 80 20.24 33.23 -5.14
N GLU A 81 19.64 32.58 -6.15
CA GLU A 81 18.19 32.46 -6.29
C GLU A 81 17.67 31.25 -5.51
N TYR A 82 16.66 31.47 -4.68
CA TYR A 82 16.07 30.43 -3.86
C TYR A 82 14.57 30.68 -3.63
N ASP A 83 13.92 29.67 -3.09
CA ASP A 83 12.49 29.68 -2.83
C ASP A 83 12.11 30.69 -1.73
N VAL A 84 11.00 31.42 -1.92
CA VAL A 84 10.48 32.34 -0.89
C VAL A 84 10.14 31.63 0.43
N ASP A 85 9.88 30.31 0.39
CA ASP A 85 9.59 29.50 1.58
C ASP A 85 10.77 29.41 2.56
N PHE A 86 12.00 29.70 2.13
CA PHE A 86 13.15 29.70 3.04
C PHE A 86 13.22 31.00 3.85
N SER A 87 13.13 30.86 5.17
CA SER A 87 13.29 31.95 6.15
C SER A 87 14.69 32.61 6.17
N SER A 88 15.66 32.00 5.48
CA SER A 88 17.03 32.50 5.35
C SER A 88 17.65 31.96 4.06
N CYS A 89 18.57 32.70 3.45
CA CYS A 89 19.27 32.23 2.26
C CYS A 89 20.00 30.90 2.56
N PRO A 90 19.71 29.80 1.83
CA PRO A 90 20.32 28.49 2.09
C PRO A 90 21.80 28.44 1.70
N HIS A 91 22.27 29.39 0.89
CA HIS A 91 23.65 29.46 0.44
C HIS A 91 24.55 30.20 1.45
N CYS A 92 24.07 31.32 2.01
CA CYS A 92 24.93 32.20 2.84
C CYS A 92 24.36 32.51 4.24
N GLY A 93 23.19 31.98 4.60
CA GLY A 93 22.56 32.18 5.90
C GLY A 93 21.98 33.57 6.14
N TYR A 94 21.97 34.46 5.14
CA TYR A 94 21.41 35.81 5.26
C TYR A 94 19.91 35.79 5.54
N ARG A 95 19.46 36.66 6.44
CA ARG A 95 18.07 36.87 6.83
C ARG A 95 17.75 38.34 6.56
N ASP A 96 16.63 38.57 5.88
CA ASP A 96 16.09 39.92 5.64
C ASP A 96 15.53 40.50 6.95
#